data_AF-A0A3A4V3F7-F1
#
_entry.id   AF-A0A3A4V3F7-F1
#
_cell.length_a   1.000
_cell.length_b   1.000
_cell.length_c   1.000
_cell.angle_alpha   90.00
_cell.angle_beta   90.00
_cell.angle_gamma   90.00
#
_symmetry.space_group_name_H-M   'P 1'
#
loop_
_entity.id
_entity.type
_entity.pdbx_description
1 polymer ?
#
loop_
_entity_poly.entity_id
_entity_poly.type
_entity_poly.pdbx_seq_one_letter_code
_entity_poly.pdbx_strand_id
1 'polypeptide(L)'
;MNKKLFNIAILSLFLSLFLAAQTHAAPLRSPKGDTPDNSLYRKAKFIIKGKVKQIRNKRSFNGDMTFTRTTIAVSEELKGKAGGKTIIVEIQEKEADEEAESGDPSLADKRPQFEKGEDVLLFLTRSFWRKNVYYLADSHSGKYSICPDDSLQREPCFETLAEEEDINEEEVQNEEKHAEDDNSSTQSEAENN
;
A
#
# COMPACT_ATOMS: atom_id res chain seq x y z
N MET A 1 -22.19 23.63 64.59
CA MET A 1 -22.16 23.41 63.12
C MET A 1 -22.18 21.91 62.84
N ASN A 2 -23.24 21.40 62.23
CA ASN A 2 -23.51 19.96 62.13
C ASN A 2 -22.63 19.32 61.06
N LYS A 3 -21.63 18.53 61.48
CA LYS A 3 -20.67 17.81 60.62
C LYS A 3 -21.32 16.94 59.53
N LYS A 4 -22.59 16.57 59.69
CA LYS A 4 -23.38 15.82 58.70
C LYS A 4 -23.73 16.63 57.44
N LEU A 5 -23.87 17.96 57.56
CA LEU A 5 -24.20 18.82 56.40
C LEU A 5 -22.98 19.09 55.51
N PHE A 6 -21.78 19.08 56.10
CA PHE A 6 -20.54 19.34 55.35
C PHE A 6 -20.15 18.17 54.43
N ASN A 7 -20.42 16.92 54.85
CA ASN A 7 -20.13 15.74 54.04
C ASN A 7 -21.07 15.57 52.83
N ILE A 8 -22.31 16.08 52.90
CA ILE A 8 -23.28 15.99 51.79
C ILE A 8 -22.87 16.94 50.65
N ALA A 9 -22.33 18.12 50.98
CA ALA A 9 -21.89 19.09 49.98
C ALA A 9 -20.64 18.62 49.19
N ILE A 10 -19.75 17.86 49.82
CA ILE A 10 -18.55 17.32 49.16
C ILE A 10 -18.93 16.16 48.22
N LEU A 11 -19.89 15.32 48.60
CA LEU A 11 -20.35 14.21 47.76
C LEU A 11 -21.08 14.71 46.50
N SER A 12 -21.80 15.85 46.58
CA SER A 12 -22.42 16.45 45.39
C SER A 12 -21.42 17.12 44.43
N LEU A 13 -20.27 17.58 44.92
CA LEU A 13 -19.25 18.22 44.08
C LEU A 13 -18.47 17.21 43.22
N PHE A 14 -18.30 15.97 43.70
CA PHE A 14 -17.67 14.91 42.91
C PHE A 14 -18.61 14.28 41.88
N LEU A 15 -19.93 14.34 42.09
CA LEU A 15 -20.89 13.73 41.17
C LEU A 15 -21.19 14.60 39.94
N SER A 16 -20.97 15.93 40.01
CA SER A 16 -21.13 16.81 38.85
C SER A 16 -19.94 16.79 37.88
N LEU A 17 -18.75 16.34 38.30
CA LEU A 17 -17.60 16.20 37.41
C LEU A 17 -17.72 15.01 36.45
N PHE A 18 -18.60 14.04 36.72
CA PHE A 18 -18.80 12.88 35.82
C PHE A 18 -19.85 13.10 34.73
N LEU A 19 -20.59 14.21 34.73
CA LEU A 19 -21.65 14.46 33.74
C LEU A 19 -21.26 15.43 32.61
N ALA A 20 -20.09 16.06 32.67
CA ALA A 20 -19.63 17.00 31.63
C ALA A 20 -18.85 16.34 30.47
N ALA A 21 -18.66 15.02 30.50
CA ALA A 21 -18.03 14.27 29.41
C ALA A 21 -19.06 13.45 28.62
N GLN A 22 -20.29 13.96 28.44
CA GLN A 22 -21.07 13.54 27.28
C GLN A 22 -20.46 14.23 26.06
N THR A 23 -19.39 13.61 25.58
CA THR A 23 -18.93 13.82 24.21
C THR A 23 -20.16 13.70 23.33
N HIS A 24 -20.47 14.78 22.61
CA HIS A 24 -21.31 14.71 21.44
C HIS A 24 -20.58 13.83 20.43
N ALA A 25 -20.67 12.50 20.62
CA ALA A 25 -20.57 11.57 19.53
C ALA A 25 -21.78 11.88 18.65
N ALA A 26 -21.60 12.86 17.76
CA ALA A 26 -22.48 13.03 16.63
C ALA A 26 -22.61 11.64 16.01
N PRO A 27 -23.81 11.05 15.95
CA PRO A 27 -23.98 9.86 15.15
C PRO A 27 -23.62 10.32 13.75
N LEU A 28 -22.46 9.84 13.24
CA LEU A 28 -22.16 9.86 11.83
C LEU A 28 -23.43 9.37 11.16
N ARG A 29 -24.15 10.29 10.54
CA ARG A 29 -25.31 10.00 9.69
C ARG A 29 -24.80 8.96 8.72
N SER A 30 -25.09 7.69 8.99
CA SER A 30 -24.90 6.62 8.02
C SER A 30 -25.81 7.01 6.87
N PRO A 31 -25.28 7.42 5.70
CA PRO A 31 -26.13 7.64 4.57
C PRO A 31 -26.75 6.28 4.27
N LYS A 32 -28.07 6.19 4.49
CA LYS A 32 -28.92 5.16 3.86
C LYS A 32 -28.92 5.47 2.36
N GLY A 33 -27.83 5.11 1.73
CA GLY A 33 -27.69 4.93 0.31
C GLY A 33 -26.82 3.70 0.18
N ASP A 34 -27.17 2.80 -0.72
CA ASP A 34 -26.26 1.78 -1.20
C ASP A 34 -25.14 2.49 -1.99
N THR A 35 -24.29 3.24 -1.28
CA THR A 35 -23.06 3.78 -1.82
C THR A 35 -22.10 2.60 -2.03
N PRO A 36 -21.36 2.56 -3.15
CA PRO A 36 -20.40 1.50 -3.43
C PRO A 36 -19.41 1.26 -2.27
N ASP A 37 -19.10 2.30 -1.48
CA ASP A 37 -18.27 2.23 -0.27
C ASP A 37 -18.87 1.37 0.86
N ASN A 38 -20.19 1.31 0.98
CA ASN A 38 -20.84 0.46 1.99
C ASN A 38 -20.62 -1.03 1.66
N SER A 39 -20.53 -1.36 0.37
CA SER A 39 -20.23 -2.73 -0.06
C SER A 39 -18.79 -3.14 0.28
N LEU A 40 -17.83 -2.24 0.06
CA LEU A 40 -16.42 -2.49 0.35
C LEU A 40 -16.18 -2.63 1.85
N TYR A 41 -16.75 -1.71 2.65
CA TYR A 41 -16.67 -1.77 4.10
C TYR A 41 -17.26 -3.07 4.66
N ARG A 42 -18.36 -3.57 4.08
CA ARG A 42 -18.98 -4.85 4.47
C ARG A 42 -18.13 -6.07 4.09
N LYS A 43 -17.55 -6.08 2.89
CA LYS A 43 -16.66 -7.17 2.42
C LYS A 43 -15.36 -7.23 3.22
N ALA A 44 -14.84 -6.08 3.63
CA ALA A 44 -13.60 -5.98 4.40
C ALA A 44 -13.76 -6.57 5.80
N LYS A 45 -12.93 -7.56 6.12
CA LYS A 45 -12.79 -8.09 7.49
C LYS A 45 -11.84 -7.24 8.32
N PHE A 46 -10.88 -6.61 7.66
CA PHE A 46 -9.90 -5.72 8.26
C PHE A 46 -9.85 -4.40 7.50
N ILE A 47 -9.68 -3.29 8.22
CA ILE A 47 -9.41 -1.98 7.63
C ILE A 47 -8.24 -1.40 8.40
N ILE A 48 -7.17 -1.05 7.69
CA ILE A 48 -5.93 -0.57 8.30
C ILE A 48 -5.43 0.67 7.59
N LYS A 49 -4.67 1.50 8.32
CA LYS A 49 -3.75 2.47 7.74
C LYS A 49 -2.33 1.96 7.91
N GLY A 50 -1.47 2.28 6.94
CA GLY A 50 -0.06 1.92 7.03
C GLY A 50 0.76 2.52 5.91
N LYS A 51 2.08 2.27 5.98
CA LYS A 51 3.04 2.71 4.99
C LYS A 51 3.57 1.54 4.19
N VAL A 52 3.63 1.68 2.87
CA VAL A 52 4.25 0.69 1.99
C VAL A 52 5.76 0.69 2.19
N LYS A 53 6.31 -0.45 2.60
CA LYS A 53 7.75 -0.60 2.86
C LYS A 53 8.50 -1.25 1.71
N GLN A 54 7.89 -2.23 1.08
CA GLN A 54 8.53 -3.03 0.05
C GLN A 54 7.49 -3.65 -0.87
N ILE A 55 7.82 -3.70 -2.16
CA ILE A 55 7.03 -4.37 -3.20
C ILE A 55 7.96 -5.39 -3.85
N ARG A 56 7.48 -6.62 -4.06
CA ARG A 56 8.22 -7.69 -4.74
C ARG A 56 7.27 -8.54 -5.55
N ASN A 57 7.67 -8.90 -6.76
CA ASN A 57 6.93 -9.88 -7.56
C ASN A 57 7.42 -11.28 -7.20
N LYS A 58 6.49 -12.21 -7.02
CA LYS A 58 6.78 -13.59 -6.69
C LYS A 58 5.90 -14.53 -7.50
N ARG A 59 6.53 -15.45 -8.24
CA ARG A 59 5.82 -16.56 -8.86
C ARG A 59 5.36 -17.57 -7.81
N SER A 60 4.15 -18.10 -8.01
CA SER A 60 3.61 -19.24 -7.29
C SER A 60 4.54 -20.43 -7.41
N PHE A 61 4.46 -21.35 -6.45
CA PHE A 61 5.29 -22.56 -6.45
C PHE A 61 5.09 -23.39 -7.72
N ASN A 62 3.88 -23.38 -8.28
CA ASN A 62 3.54 -24.13 -9.49
C ASN A 62 3.93 -23.40 -10.79
N GLY A 63 4.37 -22.13 -10.72
CA GLY A 63 4.70 -21.33 -11.90
C GLY A 63 3.51 -20.58 -12.52
N ASP A 64 2.28 -21.07 -12.35
CA ASP A 64 1.07 -20.62 -13.06
C ASP A 64 0.52 -19.23 -12.67
N MET A 65 1.08 -18.59 -11.63
CA MET A 65 0.56 -17.31 -11.13
C MET A 65 1.69 -16.43 -10.62
N THR A 66 1.70 -15.16 -11.03
CA THR A 66 2.57 -14.15 -10.43
C THR A 66 1.78 -13.33 -9.42
N PHE A 67 2.36 -13.08 -8.25
CA PHE A 67 1.79 -12.24 -7.22
C PHE A 67 2.68 -11.03 -6.99
N THR A 68 2.09 -9.84 -6.98
CA THR A 68 2.69 -8.66 -6.36
C THR A 68 2.52 -8.78 -4.85
N ARG A 69 3.64 -8.90 -4.12
CA ARG A 69 3.68 -8.90 -2.65
C ARG A 69 4.09 -7.53 -2.15
N THR A 70 3.17 -6.88 -1.45
CA THR A 70 3.41 -5.59 -0.82
C THR A 70 3.49 -5.75 0.69
N THR A 71 4.61 -5.34 1.27
CA THR A 71 4.80 -5.30 2.73
C THR A 71 4.36 -3.96 3.27
N ILE A 72 3.40 -3.98 4.21
CA ILE A 72 2.82 -2.79 4.81
C ILE A 72 3.22 -2.74 6.28
N ALA A 73 3.81 -1.62 6.70
CA ALA A 73 3.96 -1.30 8.12
C ALA A 73 2.65 -0.68 8.61
N VAL A 74 1.96 -1.36 9.52
CA VAL A 74 0.65 -0.94 10.05
C VAL A 74 0.85 0.18 11.05
N SER A 75 0.22 1.33 10.81
CA SER A 75 0.17 2.45 11.74
C SER A 75 -1.10 2.43 12.58
N GLU A 76 -2.23 2.03 12.00
CA GLU A 76 -3.55 2.05 12.66
C GLU A 76 -4.42 0.88 12.20
N GLU A 77 -5.15 0.25 13.13
CA GLU A 77 -6.16 -0.78 12.85
C GLU A 77 -7.56 -0.19 13.09
N LEU A 78 -8.27 0.17 12.01
CA LEU A 78 -9.61 0.78 12.07
C LEU A 78 -10.72 -0.27 12.23
N LYS A 79 -10.51 -1.47 11.67
CA LYS A 79 -11.45 -2.60 11.76
C LYS A 79 -10.69 -3.92 11.82
N GLY A 80 -11.11 -4.81 12.70
CA GLY A 80 -10.46 -6.10 12.92
C GLY A 80 -9.06 -5.95 13.56
N LYS A 81 -8.44 -7.07 13.93
CA LYS A 81 -7.06 -7.08 14.44
C LYS A 81 -6.17 -7.86 13.48
N ALA A 82 -5.29 -7.17 12.76
CA ALA A 82 -4.38 -7.81 11.79
C ALA A 82 -3.26 -8.57 12.50
N GLY A 83 -3.03 -8.28 13.79
CA GLY A 83 -2.24 -9.13 14.70
C GLY A 83 -0.73 -8.99 14.52
N GLY A 84 -0.26 -7.90 13.91
CA GLY A 84 1.16 -7.59 13.75
C GLY A 84 1.39 -6.15 13.30
N LYS A 85 2.59 -5.63 13.59
CA LYS A 85 3.05 -4.31 13.13
C LYS A 85 3.34 -4.27 11.62
N THR A 86 3.46 -5.44 11.00
CA THR A 86 3.74 -5.60 9.58
C THR A 86 2.85 -6.68 9.01
N ILE A 87 2.28 -6.44 7.84
CA ILE A 87 1.49 -7.41 7.10
C ILE A 87 1.99 -7.52 5.65
N ILE A 88 1.61 -8.60 5.00
CA ILE A 88 1.83 -8.80 3.57
C ILE A 88 0.48 -8.74 2.87
N VAL A 89 0.36 -7.87 1.87
CA VAL A 89 -0.77 -7.81 0.96
C VAL A 89 -0.35 -8.46 -0.35
N GLU A 90 -1.17 -9.36 -0.86
CA GLU A 90 -0.95 -10.02 -2.14
C GLU A 90 -2.01 -9.62 -3.15
N ILE A 91 -1.55 -9.33 -4.36
CA ILE A 91 -2.37 -9.07 -5.52
C ILE A 91 -1.95 -10.06 -6.60
N GLN A 92 -2.91 -10.77 -7.15
CA GLN A 92 -2.66 -11.68 -8.24
C GLN A 92 -2.51 -10.87 -9.53
N GLU A 93 -1.39 -11.05 -10.22
CA GLU A 93 -1.22 -10.59 -11.58
C GLU A 93 -1.84 -11.64 -12.50
N LYS A 94 -2.74 -11.25 -13.41
CA LYS A 94 -3.08 -12.14 -14.53
C LYS A 94 -1.89 -12.22 -15.47
N GLU A 95 -1.74 -13.37 -16.13
CA GLU A 95 -0.80 -13.53 -17.23
C GLU A 95 -1.20 -12.58 -18.38
N ALA A 96 -0.19 -12.01 -19.04
CA ALA A 96 -0.35 -11.05 -20.13
C ALA A 96 -1.18 -11.60 -21.30
N ASP A 97 -1.25 -12.93 -21.43
CA ASP A 97 -1.92 -13.59 -22.55
C ASP A 97 -3.45 -13.56 -22.46
N GLU A 98 -4.02 -13.46 -21.24
CA GLU A 98 -5.47 -13.28 -21.05
C GLU A 98 -5.94 -11.82 -21.17
N GLU A 99 -5.03 -10.84 -21.08
CA GLU A 99 -5.38 -9.42 -21.27
C GLU A 99 -5.67 -9.13 -22.75
N ALA A 100 -5.03 -9.85 -23.66
CA ALA A 100 -5.23 -9.72 -25.10
C ALA A 100 -6.59 -10.23 -25.60
N GLU A 101 -7.22 -11.17 -24.88
CA GLU A 101 -8.47 -11.80 -25.34
C GLU A 101 -9.71 -10.92 -25.10
N SER A 102 -9.64 -9.95 -24.18
CA SER A 102 -10.78 -9.04 -23.91
C SER A 102 -10.85 -7.83 -24.83
N GLY A 103 -9.78 -7.53 -25.59
CA GLY A 103 -9.72 -6.38 -26.52
C GLY A 103 -9.92 -5.00 -25.89
N ASP A 104 -10.10 -4.91 -24.57
CA ASP A 104 -10.37 -3.68 -23.84
C ASP A 104 -9.20 -3.34 -22.91
N PRO A 105 -8.26 -2.48 -23.36
CA PRO A 105 -7.11 -2.07 -22.56
C PRO A 105 -7.50 -1.37 -21.24
N SER A 106 -8.76 -0.94 -21.08
CA SER A 106 -9.24 -0.27 -19.86
C SER A 106 -9.37 -1.20 -18.64
N LEU A 107 -9.20 -2.52 -18.81
CA LEU A 107 -9.21 -3.48 -17.70
C LEU A 107 -7.83 -3.67 -17.06
N ALA A 108 -6.74 -3.44 -17.80
CA ALA A 108 -5.37 -3.44 -17.25
C ALA A 108 -5.14 -2.26 -16.29
N ASP A 109 -5.74 -1.10 -16.60
CA ASP A 109 -5.63 0.15 -15.80
C ASP A 109 -6.36 0.13 -14.45
N LYS A 110 -7.12 -0.92 -14.13
CA LYS A 110 -7.95 -0.98 -12.91
C LYS A 110 -7.31 -1.73 -11.75
N ARG A 111 -6.04 -2.12 -11.83
CA ARG A 111 -5.36 -2.75 -10.70
C ARG A 111 -4.81 -1.69 -9.75
N PRO A 112 -4.99 -1.86 -8.44
CA PRO A 112 -4.44 -0.93 -7.46
C PRO A 112 -2.92 -1.05 -7.48
N GLN A 113 -2.27 0.03 -7.92
CA GLN A 113 -0.82 0.16 -7.91
C GLN A 113 -0.37 0.55 -6.50
N PHE A 114 0.74 -0.01 -6.05
CA PHE A 114 1.37 0.37 -4.78
C PHE A 114 2.69 1.03 -5.09
N GLU A 115 3.08 2.01 -4.29
CA GLU A 115 4.39 2.61 -4.42
C GLU A 115 5.14 2.60 -3.09
N LYS A 116 6.47 2.45 -3.15
CA LYS A 116 7.28 2.39 -1.93
C LYS A 116 7.25 3.75 -1.22
N GLY A 117 6.96 3.76 0.07
CA GLY A 117 6.89 4.98 0.88
C GLY A 117 5.49 5.57 1.00
N GLU A 118 4.57 5.15 0.13
CA GLU A 118 3.17 5.56 0.10
C GLU A 118 2.45 5.25 1.43
N ASP A 119 1.68 6.22 1.94
CA ASP A 119 0.73 6.00 3.02
C ASP A 119 -0.61 5.55 2.45
N VAL A 120 -1.18 4.47 2.98
CA VAL A 120 -2.34 3.79 2.40
C VAL A 120 -3.40 3.45 3.43
N LEU A 121 -4.66 3.54 3.01
CA LEU A 121 -5.84 2.97 3.67
C LEU A 121 -6.27 1.72 2.90
N LEU A 122 -6.28 0.58 3.59
CA LEU A 122 -6.52 -0.72 2.97
C LEU A 122 -7.73 -1.43 3.56
N PHE A 123 -8.56 -1.95 2.67
CA PHE A 123 -9.72 -2.80 2.96
C PHE A 123 -9.34 -4.24 2.62
N LEU A 124 -9.27 -5.11 3.64
CA LEU A 124 -8.60 -6.39 3.54
C LEU A 124 -9.46 -7.57 4.00
N THR A 125 -9.15 -8.74 3.44
CA THR A 125 -9.54 -10.05 3.94
C THR A 125 -8.28 -10.87 4.23
N ARG A 126 -8.32 -11.75 5.22
CA ARG A 126 -7.17 -12.58 5.59
C ARG A 126 -7.07 -13.79 4.67
N SER A 127 -5.84 -14.15 4.29
CA SER A 127 -5.58 -15.44 3.65
C SER A 127 -6.00 -16.58 4.57
N PHE A 128 -6.67 -17.58 4.00
CA PHE A 128 -7.11 -18.76 4.75
C PHE A 128 -5.92 -19.65 5.16
N TRP A 129 -4.90 -19.71 4.31
CA TRP A 129 -3.79 -20.67 4.42
C TRP A 129 -2.55 -20.09 5.09
N ARG A 130 -2.37 -18.76 5.04
CA ARG A 130 -1.12 -18.11 5.45
C ARG A 130 -1.37 -17.03 6.49
N LYS A 131 -0.66 -17.14 7.62
CA LYS A 131 -0.68 -16.12 8.68
C LYS A 131 -0.08 -14.81 8.16
N ASN A 132 -0.69 -13.69 8.54
CA ASN A 132 -0.26 -12.33 8.22
C ASN A 132 -0.18 -12.00 6.71
N VAL A 133 -0.78 -12.83 5.87
CA VAL A 133 -0.99 -12.56 4.46
C VAL A 133 -2.46 -12.17 4.27
N TYR A 134 -2.68 -11.09 3.55
CA TYR A 134 -3.98 -10.50 3.29
C TYR A 134 -4.17 -10.27 1.80
N TYR A 135 -5.44 -10.24 1.40
CA TYR A 135 -5.87 -9.84 0.07
C TYR A 135 -6.73 -8.60 0.20
N LEU A 136 -6.79 -7.79 -0.86
CA LEU A 136 -7.77 -6.73 -0.94
C LEU A 136 -9.18 -7.32 -0.88
N ALA A 137 -10.07 -6.69 -0.11
CA ALA A 137 -11.47 -7.11 0.01
C ALA A 137 -12.22 -7.02 -1.33
N ASP A 138 -11.74 -6.14 -2.20
CA ASP A 138 -12.07 -6.04 -3.61
C ASP A 138 -10.76 -5.82 -4.37
N SER A 139 -10.46 -6.71 -5.33
CA SER A 139 -9.21 -6.75 -6.09
C SER A 139 -8.87 -5.43 -6.78
N HIS A 140 -9.89 -4.63 -7.12
CA HIS A 140 -9.72 -3.38 -7.86
C HIS A 140 -9.87 -2.13 -6.98
N SER A 141 -10.65 -2.23 -5.90
CA SER A 141 -11.11 -1.06 -5.14
C SER A 141 -10.77 -1.12 -3.64
N GLY A 142 -9.94 -2.07 -3.20
CA GLY A 142 -9.57 -2.22 -1.79
C GLY A 142 -8.47 -1.30 -1.26
N LYS A 143 -7.91 -0.41 -2.09
CA LYS A 143 -6.79 0.48 -1.75
C LYS A 143 -7.17 1.94 -1.98
N TYR A 144 -6.76 2.79 -1.04
CA TYR A 144 -6.67 4.24 -1.20
C TYR A 144 -5.31 4.71 -0.69
N SER A 145 -4.75 5.69 -1.38
CA SER A 145 -3.59 6.47 -0.97
C SER A 145 -4.05 7.58 -0.03
N ILE A 146 -3.26 7.86 1.01
CA ILE A 146 -3.47 8.99 1.92
C ILE A 146 -2.46 10.05 1.52
N CYS A 147 -2.96 11.15 0.97
CA CYS A 147 -2.12 12.25 0.50
C CYS A 147 -1.67 13.15 1.67
N PRO A 148 -0.67 14.04 1.47
CA PRO A 148 -0.20 14.95 2.51
C PRO A 148 -1.26 15.88 3.11
N ASP A 149 -2.33 16.18 2.34
CA ASP A 149 -3.47 16.98 2.77
C ASP A 149 -4.57 16.14 3.47
N ASP A 150 -4.25 14.91 3.87
CA ASP A 150 -5.17 13.90 4.42
C ASP A 150 -6.31 13.48 3.48
N SER A 151 -6.27 13.87 2.20
CA SER A 151 -7.24 13.41 1.21
C SER A 151 -7.01 11.93 0.84
N LEU A 152 -8.09 11.24 0.49
CA LEU A 152 -8.05 9.85 0.03
C LEU A 152 -8.17 9.79 -1.48
N GLN A 153 -7.15 9.25 -2.14
CA GLN A 153 -7.13 9.08 -3.59
C GLN A 153 -6.95 7.62 -3.98
N ARG A 154 -7.33 7.25 -5.20
CA ARG A 154 -7.11 5.89 -5.72
C ARG A 154 -5.69 5.71 -6.24
N GLU A 155 -5.19 6.77 -6.85
CA GLU A 155 -3.85 6.86 -7.39
C GLU A 155 -2.87 7.32 -6.30
N PRO A 156 -1.59 6.94 -6.39
CA PRO A 156 -0.58 7.43 -5.45
C PRO A 156 -0.46 8.95 -5.53
N CYS A 157 -0.48 9.63 -4.38
CA CYS A 157 -0.27 11.07 -4.31
C CYS A 157 1.19 11.32 -3.96
N PHE A 158 2.01 11.57 -4.98
CA PHE A 158 3.35 12.08 -4.79
C PHE A 158 3.32 13.58 -4.97
N GLU A 159 3.83 14.30 -3.97
CA GLU A 159 4.51 15.54 -4.29
C GLU A 159 5.71 15.11 -5.14
N THR A 160 5.73 15.50 -6.41
CA THR A 160 6.98 15.62 -7.14
C THR A 160 7.84 16.59 -6.36
N LEU A 161 8.57 16.08 -5.37
CA LEU A 161 9.80 16.72 -4.94
C LEU A 161 10.61 16.72 -6.21
N ALA A 162 10.70 17.89 -6.85
CA ALA A 162 11.69 18.12 -7.87
C ALA A 162 12.99 17.68 -7.23
N GLU A 163 13.48 16.50 -7.61
CA GLU A 163 14.86 16.16 -7.45
C GLU A 163 15.57 17.26 -8.25
N GLU A 164 16.05 18.29 -7.56
CA GLU A 164 17.12 19.11 -8.08
C GLU A 164 18.24 18.12 -8.35
N GLU A 165 18.33 17.68 -9.60
CA GLU A 165 19.49 16.95 -10.10
C GLU A 165 20.67 17.89 -9.89
N ASP A 166 21.41 17.65 -8.82
CA ASP A 166 22.75 18.18 -8.62
C ASP A 166 23.65 17.45 -9.64
N ILE A 167 23.56 17.89 -10.90
CA ILE A 167 24.43 17.46 -11.98
C ILE A 167 25.81 18.02 -11.65
N ASN A 168 26.59 17.24 -10.90
CA ASN A 168 28.00 17.52 -10.70
C ASN A 168 28.75 17.15 -11.99
N GLU A 169 28.72 18.08 -12.97
CA GLU A 169 29.64 18.10 -14.10
C GLU A 169 31.06 18.40 -13.59
N GLU A 170 31.78 17.37 -13.14
CA GLU A 170 33.25 17.38 -13.18
C GLU A 170 33.75 16.42 -14.25
N GLU A 171 33.82 17.01 -15.43
CA GLU A 171 34.79 16.77 -16.48
C GLU A 171 36.20 16.49 -15.93
N VAL A 172 36.73 15.28 -16.15
CA VAL A 172 38.18 15.08 -16.31
C VAL A 172 38.42 14.18 -17.52
N GLN A 173 38.73 14.86 -18.62
CA GLN A 173 39.40 14.35 -19.79
C GLN A 173 40.71 13.66 -19.40
N ASN A 174 41.04 12.52 -20.02
CA ASN A 174 42.43 12.19 -20.30
C ASN A 174 42.55 11.26 -21.52
N GLU A 175 42.85 11.91 -22.64
CA GLU A 175 43.88 11.55 -23.64
C GLU A 175 44.01 10.10 -24.12
N GLU A 176 43.40 9.89 -25.29
CA GLU A 176 43.99 9.33 -26.50
C GLU A 176 45.54 9.41 -26.62
N LYS A 177 46.23 8.27 -26.79
CA LYS A 177 47.29 8.10 -27.82
C LYS A 177 47.87 6.68 -27.98
N HIS A 178 47.84 6.23 -29.24
CA HIS A 178 48.78 5.33 -29.96
C HIS A 178 48.99 3.88 -29.47
N ALA A 179 49.18 2.85 -30.31
CA ALA A 179 49.38 2.68 -31.77
C ALA A 179 48.82 1.27 -32.13
N GLU A 180 48.20 1.02 -33.29
CA GLU A 180 48.79 0.73 -34.62
C GLU A 180 49.78 -0.45 -34.65
N ASP A 181 49.75 -1.22 -35.75
CA ASP A 181 50.46 -2.46 -36.10
C ASP A 181 49.78 -3.76 -35.61
N ASP A 182 49.59 -4.85 -36.36
CA ASP A 182 49.91 -5.25 -37.74
C ASP A 182 49.08 -6.53 -37.98
N ASN A 183 48.29 -6.62 -39.05
CA ASN A 183 48.61 -7.35 -40.29
C ASN A 183 48.57 -8.90 -40.25
N SER A 184 48.12 -9.45 -41.39
CA SER A 184 48.41 -10.78 -41.94
C SER A 184 47.53 -11.98 -41.57
N SER A 185 46.56 -12.23 -42.46
CA SER A 185 46.23 -13.51 -43.11
C SER A 185 46.90 -14.80 -42.60
N THR A 186 46.10 -15.85 -42.40
CA THR A 186 46.36 -17.17 -43.03
C THR A 186 45.09 -18.01 -43.18
N GLN A 187 44.86 -18.50 -44.40
CA GLN A 187 43.99 -19.63 -44.71
C GLN A 187 44.50 -20.91 -44.04
N SER A 188 43.61 -21.84 -43.70
CA SER A 188 43.69 -23.23 -44.20
C SER A 188 42.44 -24.02 -43.86
N GLU A 189 41.99 -24.74 -44.88
CA GLU A 189 41.02 -25.81 -44.86
C GLU A 189 41.51 -26.96 -43.97
N ALA A 190 40.59 -27.68 -43.34
CA ALA A 190 40.71 -29.12 -43.15
C ALA A 190 39.34 -29.75 -42.89
N GLU A 191 38.98 -30.61 -43.84
CA GLU A 191 37.97 -31.66 -43.84
C GLU A 191 37.79 -32.37 -42.48
N ASN A 192 36.54 -32.67 -42.11
CA ASN A 192 36.12 -34.04 -41.81
C ASN A 192 34.60 -34.15 -41.57
N ASN A 193 34.01 -35.08 -42.34
CA ASN A 193 32.66 -35.66 -42.31
C ASN A 193 31.51 -34.89 -42.95
#